data_AF-A0A0G0K798-F1
#
_entry.id   AF-A0A0G0K798-F1
#
_cell.length_a   1.000
_cell.length_b   1.000
_cell.length_c   1.000
_cell.angle_alpha   90.00
_cell.angle_beta   90.00
_cell.angle_gamma   90.00
#
_symmetry.space_group_name_H-M   'P 1'
#
loop_
_entity.id
_entity.type
_entity.pdbx_description
1 polymer ?
#
loop_
_entity_poly.entity_id
_entity_poly.type
_entity_poly.pdbx_seq_one_letter_code
_entity_poly.pdbx_strand_id
1 'polypeptide(L)'
;MINDKVVNTRVSKKLYEKIFNKAKKNRVSISNLIRNLVEDTLEIHEDIHDAIDKKIRKYLSDTEKQNILGYQEITLAKDTLCDNCGKELKTSDTAYVAYLAESDSKIILCSTCKAKISKSEKKEPHATTADN
;
A
#
# COMPACT_ATOMS: atom_id res chain seq x y z
N MET A 1 -28.46 14.91 15.65
CA MET A 1 -27.90 14.75 17.02
C MET A 1 -26.47 14.27 16.87
N ILE A 2 -25.48 15.04 17.33
CA ILE A 2 -24.08 14.62 17.31
C ILE A 2 -23.92 13.61 18.44
N ASN A 3 -23.61 12.36 18.08
CA ASN A 3 -23.60 11.23 19.01
C ASN A 3 -22.15 10.93 19.43
N ASP A 4 -21.55 11.85 20.18
CA ASP A 4 -20.16 11.72 20.62
C ASP A 4 -19.95 10.43 21.43
N LYS A 5 -18.87 9.70 21.11
CA LYS A 5 -18.45 8.49 21.82
C LYS A 5 -17.12 8.73 22.51
N VAL A 6 -16.99 8.23 23.74
CA VAL A 6 -15.77 8.36 24.55
C VAL A 6 -14.97 7.06 24.47
N VAL A 7 -13.70 7.17 24.09
CA VAL A 7 -12.75 6.05 24.06
C VAL A 7 -11.78 6.21 25.23
N ASN A 8 -11.74 5.20 26.11
CA ASN A 8 -10.82 5.14 27.25
C ASN A 8 -9.78 4.04 27.03
N THR A 9 -8.50 4.37 27.17
CA THR A 9 -7.41 3.40 27.02
C THR A 9 -6.31 3.64 28.06
N ARG A 10 -5.70 2.55 28.55
CA ARG A 10 -4.52 2.65 29.42
C ARG A 10 -3.28 2.86 28.57
N VAL A 11 -2.46 3.82 28.96
CA VAL A 11 -1.20 4.13 28.28
C VAL A 11 -0.04 4.01 29.25
N SER A 12 1.14 3.68 28.72
CA SER A 12 2.37 3.70 29.52
C SER A 12 2.71 5.14 29.95
N LYS A 13 3.39 5.29 31.10
CA LYS A 13 3.83 6.60 31.60
C LYS A 13 4.66 7.37 30.56
N LYS A 14 5.57 6.67 29.88
CA LYS A 14 6.41 7.23 28.80
C LYS A 14 5.58 7.77 27.63
N LEU A 15 4.51 7.07 27.25
CA LEU A 15 3.62 7.52 26.16
C LEU A 15 2.81 8.74 26.59
N TYR A 16 2.29 8.74 27.81
CA TYR A 16 1.55 9.88 28.37
C TYR A 16 2.41 11.16 28.38
N GLU A 17 3.66 11.08 28.86
CA GLU A 17 4.57 12.23 28.90
C GLU A 17 4.89 12.77 27.49
N LYS A 18 5.06 11.88 26.50
CA LYS A 18 5.25 12.29 25.11
C LYS A 18 4.04 13.05 24.56
N ILE A 19 2.83 12.52 24.78
CA ILE A 19 1.58 13.16 24.34
C ILE A 19 1.42 14.51 25.02
N PHE A 20 1.65 14.57 26.33
CA PHE A 20 1.56 15.80 27.12
C PHE A 20 2.50 16.89 26.60
N ASN A 21 3.77 16.56 26.39
CA ASN A 21 4.76 17.51 25.89
C ASN A 21 4.42 17.99 24.48
N LYS A 22 3.90 17.10 23.62
CA LYS A 22 3.46 17.44 22.26
C LYS A 22 2.25 18.38 22.29
N ALA A 23 1.26 18.12 23.14
CA ALA A 23 0.08 18.97 23.31
C ALA A 23 0.46 20.36 23.83
N LYS A 24 1.35 20.42 24.84
CA LYS A 24 1.89 21.68 25.38
C LYS A 24 2.63 22.49 24.32
N LYS A 25 3.49 21.84 23.52
CA LYS A 25 4.22 22.49 22.42
C LYS A 25 3.26 23.11 21.39
N ASN A 26 2.16 22.42 21.10
CA ASN A 26 1.15 22.85 20.14
C ASN A 26 0.07 23.76 20.76
N ARG A 27 0.16 24.09 22.06
CA ARG A 27 -0.80 24.93 22.80
C ARG A 27 -2.26 24.44 22.72
N VAL A 28 -2.45 23.12 22.71
CA VAL A 28 -3.79 22.47 22.68
C VAL A 28 -3.95 21.52 23.86
N SER A 29 -5.19 21.10 24.15
CA SER A 29 -5.43 20.05 25.15
C SER A 29 -5.01 18.67 24.63
N ILE A 30 -4.74 17.74 25.55
CA ILE A 30 -4.43 16.34 25.21
C ILE A 30 -5.56 15.73 24.38
N SER A 31 -6.81 15.93 24.80
CA SER A 31 -7.98 15.38 24.11
C SER A 31 -8.10 15.92 22.69
N ASN A 32 -7.83 17.21 22.47
CA ASN A 32 -7.89 17.79 21.13
C ASN A 32 -6.74 17.27 20.24
N LEU A 33 -5.54 17.13 20.79
CA LEU A 33 -4.42 16.55 20.05
C LEU A 33 -4.70 15.10 19.65
N ILE A 34 -5.24 14.29 20.58
CA ILE A 34 -5.53 12.88 20.31
C ILE A 34 -6.70 12.74 19.35
N ARG A 35 -7.75 13.57 19.49
CA ARG A 35 -8.86 13.60 18.55
C ARG A 35 -8.36 13.89 17.15
N ASN A 36 -7.65 15.01 16.96
CA ASN A 36 -7.13 15.40 15.65
C ASN A 36 -6.18 14.33 15.09
N LEU A 37 -5.28 13.76 15.90
CA LEU A 37 -4.36 12.72 15.40
C LEU A 37 -5.10 11.46 14.93
N VAL A 38 -6.14 11.04 15.65
CA VAL A 38 -6.95 9.87 15.29
C VAL A 38 -7.83 10.18 14.09
N GLU A 39 -8.47 11.34 14.05
CA GLU A 39 -9.23 11.83 12.89
C GLU A 39 -8.33 11.92 11.66
N ASP A 40 -7.18 12.61 11.75
CA ASP A 40 -6.19 12.69 10.69
C ASP A 40 -5.75 11.29 10.22
N THR A 41 -5.49 10.36 11.15
CA THR A 41 -5.06 9.00 10.77
C THR A 41 -6.16 8.19 10.09
N LEU A 42 -7.43 8.42 10.45
CA LEU A 42 -8.58 7.71 9.88
C LEU A 42 -9.16 8.41 8.63
N GLU A 43 -8.94 9.70 8.48
CA GLU A 43 -9.32 10.52 7.31
C GLU A 43 -8.26 10.50 6.20
N ILE A 44 -7.07 9.97 6.47
CA ILE A 44 -6.13 9.56 5.41
C ILE A 44 -6.89 8.58 4.50
N HIS A 45 -7.30 9.08 3.34
CA HIS A 45 -7.97 8.29 2.31
C HIS A 45 -7.05 7.15 1.87
N GLU A 46 -7.61 6.05 1.36
CA GLU A 46 -6.86 4.93 0.75
C GLU A 46 -5.82 5.45 -0.28
N ASP A 47 -6.12 6.54 -0.98
CA ASP A 47 -5.21 7.20 -1.92
C ASP A 47 -3.92 7.78 -1.29
N ILE A 48 -3.99 8.25 -0.04
CA ILE A 48 -2.84 8.77 0.70
C ILE A 48 -2.06 7.62 1.34
N HIS A 49 -2.75 6.56 1.77
CA HIS A 49 -2.10 5.29 2.09
C HIS A 49 -1.29 4.82 0.90
N ASP A 50 -1.84 4.78 -0.31
CA ASP A 50 -1.13 4.43 -1.54
C ASP A 50 0.08 5.33 -1.84
N ALA A 51 -0.01 6.64 -1.57
CA ALA A 51 1.10 7.57 -1.78
C ALA A 51 2.23 7.41 -0.73
N ILE A 52 1.87 7.14 0.52
CA ILE A 52 2.83 6.87 1.62
C ILE A 52 3.43 5.47 1.43
N ASP A 53 2.61 4.48 1.06
CA ASP A 53 3.06 3.14 0.74
C ASP A 53 3.96 3.15 -0.48
N LYS A 54 3.66 3.89 -1.56
CA LYS A 54 4.61 4.04 -2.70
C LYS A 54 5.97 4.63 -2.30
N LYS A 55 6.03 5.43 -1.23
CA LYS A 55 7.29 5.98 -0.69
C LYS A 55 8.01 5.03 0.28
N ILE A 56 7.30 4.11 0.92
CA ILE A 56 7.85 3.15 1.91
C ILE A 56 8.06 1.76 1.29
N ARG A 57 7.29 1.37 0.28
CA ARG A 57 7.33 0.10 -0.45
C ARG A 57 8.48 0.13 -1.43
N LYS A 58 9.47 -0.71 -1.14
CA LYS A 58 10.60 -0.96 -2.02
C LYS A 58 10.31 -2.06 -3.05
N TYR A 59 9.29 -2.89 -2.81
CA TYR A 59 8.90 -4.07 -3.60
C TYR A 59 7.41 -4.39 -3.39
N LEU A 60 6.77 -5.05 -4.37
CA LEU A 60 5.43 -5.64 -4.21
C LEU A 60 5.44 -6.80 -3.21
N SER A 61 4.39 -6.91 -2.39
CA SER A 61 4.19 -8.06 -1.51
C SER A 61 3.84 -9.32 -2.31
N ASP A 62 4.04 -10.50 -1.74
CA ASP A 62 3.74 -11.76 -2.44
C ASP A 62 2.23 -12.00 -2.61
N THR A 63 1.41 -11.52 -1.67
CA THR A 63 -0.06 -11.54 -1.78
C THR A 63 -0.55 -10.72 -2.98
N GLU A 64 0.01 -9.53 -3.19
CA GLU A 64 -0.37 -8.69 -4.33
C GLU A 64 0.04 -9.29 -5.66
N LYS A 65 1.20 -9.96 -5.72
CA LYS A 65 1.63 -10.67 -6.94
C LYS A 65 0.66 -11.79 -7.31
N GLN A 66 0.06 -12.45 -6.32
CA GLN A 66 -0.92 -13.53 -6.51
C GLN A 66 -2.32 -13.01 -6.86
N ASN A 67 -2.64 -11.76 -6.49
CA ASN A 67 -3.94 -11.13 -6.74
C ASN A 67 -4.00 -10.34 -8.05
N ILE A 68 -3.01 -10.47 -8.95
CA ILE A 68 -3.03 -9.81 -10.26
C ILE A 68 -4.03 -10.52 -11.18
N LEU A 69 -5.08 -9.82 -11.60
CA LEU A 69 -6.07 -10.33 -12.56
C LEU A 69 -5.56 -10.31 -14.00
N GLY A 70 -4.71 -9.34 -14.31
CA GLY A 70 -4.26 -9.15 -15.68
C GLY A 70 -3.26 -8.02 -15.83
N TYR A 71 -2.69 -7.96 -17.03
CA TYR A 71 -1.71 -6.98 -17.41
C TYR A 71 -2.19 -6.22 -18.65
N GLN A 72 -2.04 -4.90 -18.65
CA GLN A 72 -2.15 -4.08 -19.85
C GLN A 72 -0.80 -3.51 -20.23
N GLU A 73 -0.40 -3.73 -21.48
CA GLU A 73 0.78 -3.11 -22.04
C GLU A 73 0.50 -1.63 -22.34
N ILE A 74 1.43 -0.77 -21.92
CA ILE A 74 1.36 0.68 -22.13
C ILE A 74 2.71 1.21 -22.59
N THR A 75 2.68 2.32 -23.32
CA THR A 75 3.87 3.14 -23.60
C THR A 75 3.89 4.31 -22.62
N LEU A 76 5.00 4.50 -21.92
CA LEU A 76 5.12 5.54 -20.90
C LEU A 76 5.17 6.94 -21.53
N ALA A 77 4.32 7.86 -21.05
CA ALA A 77 4.35 9.26 -21.44
C ALA A 77 5.36 10.11 -20.63
N LYS A 78 5.93 9.54 -19.57
CA LYS A 78 6.94 10.18 -18.70
C LYS A 78 7.80 9.14 -18.00
N ASP A 79 8.98 9.56 -17.55
CA ASP A 79 9.87 8.73 -16.73
C ASP A 79 9.13 8.26 -15.47
N THR A 80 9.19 6.95 -15.22
CA THR A 80 8.42 6.26 -14.17
C THR A 80 9.28 5.15 -13.56
N LEU A 81 9.09 4.86 -12.27
CA LEU A 81 9.80 3.74 -11.62
C LEU A 81 8.95 2.47 -11.70
N CYS A 82 9.61 1.32 -11.83
CA CYS A 82 8.97 0.02 -11.65
C CYS A 82 8.62 -0.18 -10.16
N ASP A 83 7.35 -0.41 -9.84
CA ASP A 83 6.86 -0.59 -8.47
C ASP A 83 7.40 -1.87 -7.80
N ASN A 84 7.87 -2.84 -8.60
CA ASN A 84 8.46 -4.06 -8.04
C ASN A 84 9.98 -4.00 -7.88
N CYS A 85 10.75 -3.28 -8.69
CA CYS A 85 12.22 -3.32 -8.58
C CYS A 85 12.90 -1.96 -8.42
N GLY A 86 12.12 -0.88 -8.47
CA GLY A 86 12.62 0.50 -8.43
C GLY A 86 13.42 0.91 -9.68
N LYS A 87 13.51 0.06 -10.71
CA LYS A 87 14.20 0.42 -11.96
C LYS A 87 13.49 1.61 -12.61
N GLU A 88 14.27 2.60 -13.00
CA GLU A 88 13.79 3.72 -13.81
C GLU A 88 13.47 3.26 -15.24
N LEU A 89 12.26 3.56 -15.68
CA LEU A 89 11.74 3.36 -17.02
C LEU A 89 11.60 4.73 -17.67
N LYS A 90 12.13 4.87 -18.88
CA LYS A 90 12.16 6.14 -19.58
C LYS A 90 10.86 6.37 -20.33
N THR A 91 10.63 7.63 -20.65
CA THR A 91 9.58 8.04 -21.58
C THR A 91 9.71 7.24 -22.89
N SER A 92 8.58 6.80 -23.43
CA SER A 92 8.45 5.89 -24.58
C SER A 92 8.86 4.43 -24.36
N ASP A 93 9.31 4.04 -23.16
CA ASP A 93 9.51 2.62 -22.84
C ASP A 93 8.15 1.90 -22.73
N THR A 94 8.16 0.62 -23.09
CA THR A 94 7.05 -0.29 -22.81
C THR A 94 7.04 -0.67 -21.33
N ALA A 95 5.91 -0.45 -20.67
CA ALA A 95 5.63 -0.87 -19.31
C ALA A 95 4.32 -1.67 -19.24
N TYR A 96 4.08 -2.32 -18.10
CA TYR A 96 2.89 -3.12 -17.87
C TYR A 96 2.14 -2.61 -16.65
N VAL A 97 0.88 -2.27 -16.83
CA VAL A 97 -0.04 -2.00 -15.72
C VAL A 97 -0.62 -3.33 -15.27
N ALA A 98 -0.37 -3.72 -14.03
CA ALA A 98 -1.06 -4.83 -13.39
C ALA A 98 -2.31 -4.33 -12.68
N TYR A 99 -3.43 -5.04 -12.88
CA TYR A 99 -4.70 -4.81 -12.22
C TYR A 99 -4.90 -5.85 -11.12
N LEU A 100 -5.25 -5.42 -9.92
CA LEU A 100 -5.49 -6.29 -8.78
C LEU A 100 -6.99 -6.62 -8.65
N ALA A 101 -7.31 -7.77 -8.06
CA ALA A 101 -8.69 -8.22 -7.87
C ALA A 101 -9.44 -7.45 -6.77
N GLU A 102 -8.72 -7.11 -5.71
CA GLU A 102 -9.28 -6.54 -4.47
C GLU A 102 -8.90 -5.07 -4.28
N SER A 103 -8.27 -4.46 -5.29
CA SER A 103 -7.73 -3.11 -5.19
C SER A 103 -7.75 -2.41 -6.55
N ASP A 104 -8.17 -1.15 -6.55
CA ASP A 104 -8.10 -0.26 -7.72
C ASP A 104 -6.69 0.33 -7.92
N SER A 105 -5.73 -0.02 -7.07
CA SER A 105 -4.35 0.44 -7.15
C SER A 105 -3.67 -0.15 -8.38
N LYS A 106 -3.21 0.74 -9.26
CA LYS A 106 -2.50 0.38 -10.50
C LYS A 106 -1.01 0.24 -10.21
N ILE A 107 -0.47 -0.93 -10.53
CA ILE A 107 0.95 -1.25 -10.35
C ILE A 107 1.65 -1.19 -11.71
N ILE A 108 2.75 -0.43 -11.81
CA ILE A 108 3.60 -0.31 -12.99
C ILE A 108 4.80 -1.25 -12.89
N LEU A 109 4.92 -2.15 -13.87
CA LEU A 109 5.98 -3.14 -13.93
C LEU A 109 6.84 -2.99 -15.19
N CYS A 110 8.14 -3.20 -15.02
CA CYS A 110 9.03 -3.42 -16.16
C CYS A 110 8.83 -4.83 -16.76
N SER A 111 9.22 -5.00 -18.02
CA SER A 111 9.14 -6.28 -18.73
C SER A 111 9.76 -7.45 -17.97
N THR A 112 10.88 -7.21 -17.29
CA THR A 112 11.57 -8.22 -16.49
C THR A 112 10.79 -8.64 -15.25
N CYS A 113 10.16 -7.69 -14.54
CA CYS A 113 9.38 -8.00 -13.34
C CYS A 113 8.10 -8.74 -13.70
N LYS A 114 7.40 -8.29 -14.75
CA LYS A 114 6.24 -9.00 -15.29
C LYS A 114 6.58 -10.45 -15.64
N ALA A 115 7.68 -10.68 -16.37
CA ALA A 115 8.10 -12.03 -16.73
C ALA A 115 8.47 -12.93 -15.54
N LYS A 116 8.93 -12.36 -14.42
CA LYS A 116 9.21 -13.12 -13.18
C LYS A 116 7.92 -13.51 -12.47
N ILE A 117 6.98 -12.57 -12.35
CA ILE A 117 5.71 -12.78 -11.64
C ILE A 117 4.80 -13.76 -12.42
N SER A 118 4.71 -13.64 -13.75
CA SER A 118 3.95 -14.59 -14.56
C SER A 118 4.53 -16.02 -14.56
N LYS A 119 5.78 -16.22 -14.09
CA LYS A 119 6.38 -17.55 -13.97
C LYS A 119 6.09 -18.21 -12.61
N SER A 120 5.79 -17.45 -11.56
CA SER A 120 5.48 -18.01 -10.24
C SER A 120 4.11 -18.69 -10.17
N GLU A 121 3.19 -18.39 -11.08
CA GLU A 121 1.84 -19.00 -11.13
C GLU A 121 1.84 -20.43 -11.70
N LYS A 122 2.90 -20.89 -12.37
CA LYS A 122 2.99 -22.25 -12.94
C LYS A 122 3.58 -23.27 -11.97
N LYS A 123 3.05 -23.36 -10.75
CA LYS A 123 3.41 -24.42 -9.80
C LYS A 123 2.19 -25.05 -9.14
N GLU A 124 1.34 -25.66 -9.95
CA GLU A 124 0.61 -26.87 -9.56
C GLU A 124 0.89 -27.95 -10.61
N PRO A 125 1.58 -29.06 -10.26
CA PRO A 125 1.48 -30.27 -11.05
C PRO A 125 0.08 -30.85 -10.81
N HIS A 126 -0.76 -30.81 -11.85
CA HIS A 126 -1.92 -31.69 -11.93
C HIS A 126 -1.45 -33.14 -11.78
N ALA A 127 -1.60 -33.68 -10.58
CA ALA A 127 -1.55 -35.11 -10.35
C ALA A 127 -2.87 -35.70 -10.87
N THR A 128 -2.89 -36.06 -12.15
CA THR A 128 -3.89 -36.96 -12.69
C THR A 128 -3.61 -38.35 -12.12
N THR A 129 -4.30 -38.73 -11.05
CA THR A 129 -4.51 -40.15 -10.73
C THR A 129 -5.69 -40.63 -11.56
N ALA A 130 -5.36 -41.29 -12.66
CA ALA A 130 -6.17 -42.38 -13.18
C ALA A 130 -6.20 -43.55 -12.16
N ASP A 131 -7.16 -44.44 -12.35
CA ASP A 131 -7.26 -45.83 -11.82
C ASP A 131 -7.97 -46.03 -10.46
N ASN A 132 -9.29 -46.24 -10.49
CA ASN A 132 -9.92 -47.58 -10.50
C ASN A 132 -11.44 -47.49 -10.32
#